data_AF-A0A8T4BLU9-F1
#
_entry.id   AF-A0A8T4BLU9-F1
#
_cell.length_a   1.000
_cell.length_b   1.000
_cell.length_c   1.000
_cell.angle_alpha   90.00
_cell.angle_beta   90.00
_cell.angle_gamma   90.00
#
_symmetry.space_group_name_H-M   'P 1'
#
loop_
_entity.id
_entity.type
_entity.pdbx_description
1 polymer ?
#
loop_
_entity_poly.entity_id
_entity_poly.type
_entity_poly.pdbx_seq_one_letter_code
_entity_poly.pdbx_strand_id
1 'polypeptide(L)'
;MNYIKTNNSKLQNRYWIECNAENKPFIRAEKNGKYYHVWLDLYSTIFDLNKQGRELIDVEFRNEFLAVQSQKNRKTEVLVKTGNVSSRINQVLPKRVDDFCEKLYAIVTNPQNTVEDMKLKEILSLH
;
A
#
# COMPACT_ATOMS: atom_id res chain seq x y z
N MET A 1 -7.96 -4.85 14.34
CA MET A 1 -7.63 -3.41 14.35
C MET A 1 -7.79 -2.93 12.92
N ASN A 2 -8.68 -1.97 12.69
CA ASN A 2 -9.19 -1.64 11.37
C ASN A 2 -8.43 -0.44 10.82
N TYR A 3 -7.76 -0.59 9.68
CA TYR A 3 -7.41 0.57 8.84
C TYR A 3 -8.71 1.30 8.47
N ILE A 4 -8.63 2.61 8.25
CA ILE A 4 -9.81 3.37 7.83
C ILE A 4 -9.96 3.19 6.33
N LYS A 5 -11.06 2.53 5.93
CA LYS A 5 -11.47 2.41 4.54
C LYS A 5 -12.41 3.57 4.19
N THR A 6 -11.90 4.57 3.47
CA THR A 6 -12.73 5.68 3.00
C THR A 6 -13.27 5.37 1.60
N ASN A 7 -14.59 5.52 1.44
CA ASN A 7 -15.24 5.46 0.14
C ASN A 7 -15.44 6.89 -0.36
N ASN A 8 -14.62 7.33 -1.30
CA ASN A 8 -14.71 8.66 -1.89
C ASN A 8 -15.42 8.57 -3.24
N SER A 9 -16.66 9.07 -3.32
CA SER A 9 -17.48 9.13 -4.54
C SER A 9 -17.53 10.52 -5.20
N LYS A 10 -16.97 11.55 -4.54
CA LYS A 10 -17.28 12.96 -4.85
C LYS A 10 -16.46 13.62 -5.96
N LEU A 11 -15.47 12.95 -6.54
CA LEU A 11 -14.72 13.49 -7.68
C LEU A 11 -14.95 12.63 -8.93
N GLN A 12 -15.78 13.15 -9.84
CA GLN A 12 -15.97 12.68 -11.23
C GLN A 12 -16.64 11.29 -11.44
N ASN A 13 -17.68 10.93 -10.67
CA ASN A 13 -18.39 9.63 -10.80
C ASN A 13 -17.50 8.38 -10.67
N ARG A 14 -16.29 8.53 -10.13
CA ARG A 14 -15.36 7.42 -9.89
C ARG A 14 -15.50 6.99 -8.44
N TYR A 15 -15.65 5.68 -8.23
CA TYR A 15 -15.69 5.11 -6.89
C TYR A 15 -14.27 4.77 -6.47
N TRP A 16 -13.78 5.46 -5.44
CA TRP A 16 -12.47 5.20 -4.86
C TRP A 16 -12.60 4.55 -3.50
N ILE A 17 -11.73 3.59 -3.26
CA ILE A 17 -11.43 3.04 -1.94
C ILE A 17 -10.03 3.52 -1.59
N GLU A 18 -9.85 4.09 -0.41
CA GLU A 18 -8.53 4.35 0.16
C GLU A 18 -8.40 3.63 1.49
N CYS A 19 -7.27 2.95 1.67
CA CYS A 19 -6.91 2.30 2.92
C CYS A 19 -5.87 3.18 3.63
N ASN A 20 -6.20 3.59 4.86
CA ASN A 20 -5.42 4.57 5.60
C ASN A 20 -4.96 4.02 6.96
N ALA A 21 -3.71 4.32 7.31
CA ALA A 21 -3.17 4.17 8.65
C ALA A 21 -2.79 5.57 9.15
N GLU A 22 -3.23 5.96 10.35
CA GLU A 22 -2.94 7.30 10.91
C GLU A 22 -3.31 8.46 9.97
N ASN A 23 -4.45 8.36 9.28
CA ASN A 23 -4.92 9.32 8.27
C ASN A 23 -4.01 9.48 7.04
N LYS A 24 -3.08 8.56 6.84
CA LYS A 24 -2.18 8.52 5.68
C LYS A 24 -2.58 7.35 4.77
N PRO A 25 -2.92 7.59 3.49
CA PRO A 25 -3.25 6.52 2.57
C PRO A 25 -2.00 5.73 2.20
N PHE A 26 -2.10 4.41 2.16
CA PHE A 26 -1.03 3.53 1.64
C PHE A 26 -1.48 2.76 0.39
N ILE A 27 -2.79 2.56 0.22
CA ILE A 27 -3.41 2.06 -1.01
C ILE A 27 -4.52 3.02 -1.43
N ARG A 28 -4.58 3.31 -2.73
CA ARG A 28 -5.74 3.90 -3.39
C ARG A 28 -6.23 2.95 -4.47
N ALA A 29 -7.52 2.66 -4.52
CA ALA A 29 -8.12 1.73 -5.47
C ALA A 29 -9.33 2.35 -6.19
N GLU A 30 -9.29 2.48 -7.52
CA GLU A 30 -10.38 2.98 -8.37
C GLU A 30 -11.20 1.81 -8.87
N LYS A 31 -12.52 1.85 -8.67
CA LYS A 31 -13.43 0.85 -9.21
C LYS A 31 -13.56 1.01 -10.73
N ASN A 32 -13.32 -0.08 -11.45
CA ASN A 32 -13.57 -0.21 -12.89
C ASN A 32 -14.42 -1.46 -13.16
N GLY A 33 -15.73 -1.28 -13.24
CA GLY A 33 -16.70 -2.37 -13.36
C GLY A 33 -16.69 -3.29 -12.14
N LYS A 34 -16.37 -4.57 -12.34
CA LYS A 34 -16.26 -5.58 -11.27
C LYS A 34 -14.89 -5.65 -10.58
N TYR A 35 -13.93 -4.85 -11.06
CA TYR A 35 -12.55 -4.88 -10.58
C TYR A 35 -12.12 -3.51 -10.06
N TYR A 36 -10.92 -3.47 -9.50
CA TYR A 36 -10.23 -2.25 -9.12
C TYR A 36 -8.92 -2.10 -9.90
N HIS A 37 -8.55 -0.86 -10.17
CA HIS A 37 -7.17 -0.47 -10.42
C HIS A 37 -6.59 -0.03 -9.09
N VAL A 38 -5.49 -0.63 -8.65
CA VAL A 38 -4.91 -0.40 -7.32
C VAL A 38 -3.58 0.31 -7.49
N TRP A 39 -3.46 1.49 -6.91
CA TRP A 39 -2.22 2.24 -6.78
C TRP A 39 -1.67 2.03 -5.38
N LEU A 40 -0.38 1.73 -5.35
CA LEU A 40 0.41 1.82 -4.15
C LEU A 40 0.88 3.27 -4.01
N ASP A 41 0.33 4.00 -3.05
CA ASP A 41 0.73 5.38 -2.78
C ASP A 41 1.82 5.42 -1.71
N LEU A 42 2.99 4.85 -2.04
CA LEU A 42 4.21 5.03 -1.24
C LEU A 42 5.04 6.22 -1.68
N TYR A 43 4.51 7.01 -2.62
CA TYR A 43 5.27 8.05 -3.31
C TYR A 43 5.68 9.18 -2.39
N SER A 44 4.91 9.42 -1.34
CA SER A 44 5.36 10.26 -0.25
C SER A 44 5.87 9.35 0.86
N THR A 45 7.05 9.69 1.36
CA THR A 45 7.51 9.74 2.76
C THR A 45 6.48 9.70 3.90
N ILE A 46 5.23 9.27 3.72
CA ILE A 46 4.14 9.42 4.69
C ILE A 46 4.35 8.50 5.89
N PHE A 47 4.87 7.30 5.67
CA PHE A 47 5.25 6.42 6.76
C PHE A 47 6.76 6.52 6.98
N ASP A 48 7.14 6.75 8.23
CA ASP A 48 8.52 6.68 8.70
C ASP A 48 9.00 5.23 8.66
N LEU A 49 9.02 4.59 7.49
CA LEU A 49 9.47 3.22 7.32
C LEU A 49 11.00 3.19 7.28
N ASN A 50 11.58 2.20 7.96
CA ASN A 50 12.98 1.89 7.79
C ASN A 50 13.22 1.06 6.51
N LYS A 51 14.45 0.65 6.26
CA LYS A 51 14.82 -0.12 5.06
C LYS A 51 14.01 -1.43 4.95
N GLN A 52 13.89 -2.17 6.05
CA GLN A 52 13.16 -3.43 6.10
C GLN A 52 11.67 -3.23 5.81
N GLY A 53 11.05 -2.20 6.41
CA GLY A 53 9.65 -1.87 6.14
C GLY A 53 9.38 -1.63 4.66
N ARG A 54 10.26 -0.88 3.98
CA ARG A 54 10.17 -0.65 2.53
C ARG A 54 10.31 -1.94 1.71
N GLU A 55 11.26 -2.80 2.08
CA GLU A 55 11.48 -4.08 1.40
C GLU A 55 10.28 -5.02 1.53
N LEU A 56 9.65 -5.08 2.72
CA LEU A 56 8.45 -5.88 2.94
C LEU A 56 7.27 -5.41 2.07
N ILE A 57 7.08 -4.09 1.91
CA ILE A 57 6.02 -3.59 1.03
C ILE A 57 6.31 -3.91 -0.44
N ASP A 58 7.56 -3.80 -0.90
CA ASP A 58 7.93 -4.18 -2.28
C ASP A 58 7.63 -5.66 -2.53
N VAL A 59 7.95 -6.54 -1.57
CA VAL A 59 7.63 -7.97 -1.66
C VAL A 59 6.12 -8.20 -1.73
N GLU A 60 5.33 -7.60 -0.83
CA GLU A 60 3.87 -7.79 -0.86
C GLU A 60 3.23 -7.23 -2.14
N PHE A 61 3.72 -6.10 -2.65
CA PHE A 61 3.25 -5.55 -3.92
C PHE A 61 3.56 -6.48 -5.08
N ARG A 62 4.78 -7.02 -5.17
CA ARG A 62 5.17 -7.99 -6.21
C ARG A 62 4.35 -9.28 -6.12
N ASN A 63 4.12 -9.78 -4.92
CA ASN A 63 3.30 -10.98 -4.70
C ASN A 63 1.86 -10.76 -5.18
N GLU A 64 1.27 -9.61 -4.84
CA GLU A 64 -0.07 -9.25 -5.31
C GLU A 64 -0.11 -9.13 -6.83
N PHE A 65 0.88 -8.48 -7.43
CA PHE A 65 1.01 -8.37 -8.88
C PHE A 65 1.07 -9.74 -9.57
N LEU A 66 1.93 -10.65 -9.10
CA LEU A 66 2.07 -12.00 -9.65
C LEU A 66 0.78 -12.80 -9.51
N ALA A 67 0.07 -12.65 -8.39
CA ALA A 67 -1.19 -13.33 -8.14
C ALA A 67 -2.37 -12.77 -8.96
N VAL A 68 -2.28 -11.54 -9.45
CA VAL A 68 -3.23 -10.97 -10.41
C VAL A 68 -2.89 -11.41 -11.84
N GLN A 69 -1.59 -11.40 -12.21
CA GLN A 69 -1.10 -11.88 -13.51
C GLN A 69 -1.43 -13.35 -13.78
N SER A 70 -1.35 -14.21 -12.75
CA SER A 70 -1.63 -15.64 -12.89
C SER A 70 -3.10 -15.97 -13.15
N GLN A 71 -4.00 -14.99 -13.03
CA GLN A 71 -5.42 -15.17 -13.33
C GLN A 71 -5.62 -15.12 -14.84
N LYS A 72 -6.07 -16.24 -15.43
CA LYS A 72 -6.32 -16.38 -16.87
C LYS A 72 -7.10 -15.16 -17.42
N ASN A 73 -6.65 -14.65 -18.57
CA ASN A 73 -7.25 -13.55 -19.33
C ASN A 73 -7.11 -12.12 -18.74
N ARG A 74 -6.14 -11.85 -17.87
CA ARG A 74 -5.91 -10.48 -17.35
C ARG A 74 -4.63 -9.87 -17.88
N LYS A 75 -4.76 -8.71 -18.55
CA LYS A 75 -3.61 -7.86 -18.91
C LYS A 75 -3.28 -6.99 -17.70
N THR A 76 -2.25 -7.36 -16.95
CA THR A 76 -1.73 -6.52 -15.87
C THR A 76 -0.59 -5.68 -16.43
N GLU A 77 -0.75 -4.37 -16.45
CA GLU A 77 0.31 -3.43 -16.85
C GLU A 77 0.95 -2.88 -15.59
N VAL A 78 2.27 -3.03 -15.45
CA VAL A 78 3.03 -2.33 -14.43
C VAL A 78 3.66 -1.10 -15.06
N LEU A 79 3.29 0.07 -14.58
CA LEU A 79 4.06 1.28 -14.85
C LEU A 79 5.11 1.43 -13.74
N VAL A 80 6.32 0.90 -13.96
CA VAL A 80 7.47 1.14 -13.06
C VAL A 80 8.29 2.30 -13.64
N LYS A 81 8.35 3.44 -12.93
CA LYS A 81 9.34 4.50 -13.17
C LYS A 81 10.11 4.77 -11.89
N THR A 82 11.35 4.29 -11.82
CA THR A 82 12.24 4.37 -10.66
C THR A 82 12.42 5.80 -10.14
N GLY A 83 12.50 5.94 -8.82
CA GLY A 83 12.77 7.20 -8.10
C GLY A 83 11.54 8.05 -7.81
N ASN A 84 10.40 7.71 -8.41
CA ASN A 84 9.19 8.51 -8.45
C ASN A 84 8.06 7.58 -8.99
N VAL A 85 7.75 6.49 -8.27
CA VAL A 85 6.95 5.36 -8.79
C VAL A 85 5.50 5.38 -8.29
N SER A 86 4.54 5.68 -9.16
CA SER A 86 3.13 5.31 -8.91
C SER A 86 2.93 3.89 -9.43
N SER A 87 3.19 2.89 -8.60
CA SER A 87 3.01 1.49 -8.99
C SER A 87 1.51 1.16 -9.02
N ARG A 88 1.03 0.64 -10.16
CA ARG A 88 -0.38 0.30 -10.37
C ARG A 88 -0.55 -1.19 -10.70
N ILE A 89 -1.51 -1.85 -10.08
CA ILE A 89 -1.99 -3.19 -10.42
C ILE A 89 -3.39 -3.04 -11.02
N ASN A 90 -3.59 -3.50 -12.26
CA ASN A 90 -4.89 -3.45 -12.92
C ASN A 90 -5.71 -4.71 -12.65
N GLN A 91 -7.04 -4.59 -12.71
CA GLN A 91 -7.97 -5.72 -12.62
C GLN A 91 -7.89 -6.55 -11.33
N VAL A 92 -7.72 -5.87 -10.19
CA VAL A 92 -7.72 -6.50 -8.85
C VAL A 92 -9.17 -6.77 -8.43
N LEU A 93 -9.43 -7.95 -7.86
CA LEU A 93 -10.75 -8.28 -7.32
C LEU A 93 -11.01 -7.52 -6.01
N PRO A 94 -12.26 -7.12 -5.71
CA PRO A 94 -12.59 -6.40 -4.47
C PRO A 94 -12.01 -7.06 -3.21
N LYS A 95 -12.18 -8.38 -3.05
CA LYS A 95 -11.64 -9.13 -1.91
C LYS A 95 -10.12 -9.03 -1.80
N ARG A 96 -9.41 -9.05 -2.93
CA ARG A 96 -7.95 -8.94 -2.94
C ARG A 96 -7.48 -7.54 -2.56
N VAL A 97 -8.26 -6.50 -2.86
CA VAL A 97 -7.99 -5.15 -2.36
C VAL A 97 -8.05 -5.15 -0.83
N ASP A 98 -9.07 -5.77 -0.24
CA ASP A 98 -9.21 -5.85 1.22
C ASP A 98 -8.06 -6.64 1.86
N ASP A 99 -7.75 -7.83 1.33
CA ASP A 99 -6.63 -8.67 1.79
C ASP A 99 -5.28 -7.92 1.68
N PHE A 100 -5.07 -7.17 0.59
CA PHE A 100 -3.86 -6.39 0.39
C PHE A 100 -3.78 -5.21 1.36
N CYS A 101 -4.91 -4.57 1.67
CA CYS A 101 -4.96 -3.50 2.66
C CYS A 101 -4.57 -3.97 4.07
N GLU A 102 -5.03 -5.16 4.48
CA GLU A 102 -4.66 -5.74 5.78
C GLU A 102 -3.16 -6.02 5.88
N LYS A 103 -2.57 -6.61 4.84
CA LYS A 103 -1.15 -6.91 4.79
C LYS A 103 -0.29 -5.66 4.89
N LEU A 104 -0.60 -4.64 4.11
CA LEU A 104 0.18 -3.40 4.13
C LEU A 104 -0.02 -2.64 5.44
N TYR A 105 -1.24 -2.62 5.99
CA TYR A 105 -1.50 -2.05 7.31
C TYR A 105 -0.58 -2.68 8.38
N ALA A 106 -0.50 -4.01 8.41
CA ALA A 106 0.35 -4.73 9.36
C ALA A 106 1.83 -4.36 9.22
N ILE A 107 2.31 -4.06 8.01
CA ILE A 107 3.70 -3.62 7.79
C ILE A 107 3.90 -2.20 8.30
N VAL A 108 3.02 -1.26 7.93
CA VAL A 108 3.20 0.17 8.23
C VAL A 108 2.95 0.54 9.69
N THR A 109 2.20 -0.26 10.44
CA THR A 109 2.00 -0.07 11.88
C THR A 109 2.91 -0.92 12.75
N ASN A 110 3.84 -1.68 12.16
CA ASN A 110 4.79 -2.48 12.94
C ASN A 110 5.99 -1.62 13.34
N PRO A 111 6.25 -1.42 14.65
CA PRO A 111 7.37 -0.61 15.12
C PRO A 111 8.75 -1.07 14.62
N GLN A 112 8.93 -2.37 14.36
CA GLN A 112 10.18 -2.91 13.81
C GLN A 112 10.44 -2.46 12.37
N ASN A 113 9.41 -2.01 11.67
CA ASN A 113 9.46 -1.54 10.30
C ASN A 113 9.51 -0.02 10.20
N THR A 114 9.40 0.70 11.33
CA THR A 114 9.40 2.17 11.39
C THR A 114 10.73 2.73 11.92
N VAL A 115 10.95 4.04 11.76
CA VAL A 115 12.21 4.75 12.08
C VAL A 115 12.26 5.25 13.54
N GLU A 116 11.12 5.43 14.23
CA GLU A 116 11.10 5.67 15.68
C GLU A 116 11.41 4.32 16.38
N ASP A 117 12.56 4.08 17.01
CA ASP A 117 13.26 4.93 17.96
C ASP A 117 14.75 4.51 18.07
N MET A 118 15.55 4.69 17.01
CA MET A 118 17.02 4.55 17.14
C MET A 118 17.63 5.69 17.96
N LYS A 119 16.91 6.80 18.17
CA LYS A 119 17.40 7.94 18.95
C LYS A 119 17.23 7.80 20.47
N LEU A 120 16.22 7.10 21.00
CA LEU A 120 16.16 6.90 22.46
C LEU A 120 17.20 5.92 22.99
N LYS A 121 17.61 4.91 22.21
CA LYS A 121 18.60 3.93 22.68
C LYS A 121 20.02 4.50 22.78
N GLU A 122 20.40 5.45 21.93
CA GLU A 122 21.69 6.15 22.08
C GLU A 122 21.70 7.13 23.24
N ILE A 123 20.55 7.77 23.56
CA ILE A 123 20.45 8.72 24.68
C ILE A 123 20.40 7.99 26.04
N LEU A 124 19.74 6.83 26.13
CA LEU A 124 19.64 6.03 27.36
C LEU A 124 20.85 5.12 27.62
N SER A 125 21.80 5.01 26.68
CA SER A 125 23.06 4.25 26.88
C SER A 125 24.24 5.14 27.30
N LEU A 126 24.00 6.44 27.50
CA LEU A 126 25.00 7.45 27.89
C LEU A 126 24.79 8.00 29.32
N HIS A 127 23.93 7.37 30.12
CA HIS A 127 23.80 7.61 31.57
C HIS A 127 23.92 6.27 32.32
#